data_AF-A0A024SHU0-F1
#
_entry.id   AF-A0A024SHU0-F1
#
_cell.length_a   1.000
_cell.length_b   1.000
_cell.length_c   1.000
_cell.angle_alpha   90.00
_cell.angle_beta   90.00
_cell.angle_gamma   90.00
#
_symmetry.space_group_name_H-M   'P 1'
#
loop_
_entity.id
_entity.type
_entity.pdbx_description
1 polymer ?
#
loop_
_entity_poly.entity_id
_entity_poly.type
_entity_poly.pdbx_seq_one_letter_code
_entity_poly.pdbx_strand_id
1 'polypeptide(L)'
;MPRLTVPSLFISKATPFANSAVRQTRFMSSSQAAPKPDSLLVSNGGRWTLTADGEALERSFKFKTFTKTWDFMTAVSLQCKIHNHHPEWSNVYNTTFIRWTTHVPKGLSEKDINLASICDSLARDFGELEPEPETSSCEMRGLADEVVKDGSCCVKK
;
A
#
# COMPACT_ATOMS: atom_id res chain seq x y z
N MET A 1 -25.79 0.72 -62.75
CA MET A 1 -24.61 1.53 -62.32
C MET A 1 -23.35 0.77 -62.73
N PRO A 2 -22.47 1.38 -63.55
CA PRO A 2 -21.46 0.66 -64.32
C PRO A 2 -20.26 0.20 -63.48
N ARG A 3 -19.75 -0.98 -63.84
CA ARG A 3 -18.60 -1.67 -63.26
C ARG A 3 -17.32 -1.09 -63.87
N LEU A 4 -16.47 -0.49 -63.05
CA LEU A 4 -15.14 -0.02 -63.47
C LEU A 4 -14.09 -1.11 -63.18
N THR A 5 -13.37 -1.50 -64.23
CA THR A 5 -12.19 -2.38 -64.21
C THR A 5 -11.07 -1.71 -65.00
N VAL A 6 -9.91 -1.49 -64.38
CA VAL A 6 -8.62 -1.20 -65.06
C VAL A 6 -7.45 -1.51 -64.08
N PRO A 7 -6.18 -1.66 -64.53
CA PRO A 7 -5.57 -2.97 -64.67
C PRO A 7 -4.30 -3.20 -63.83
N SER A 8 -3.92 -4.47 -63.79
CA SER A 8 -2.66 -5.03 -63.29
C SER A 8 -1.42 -4.34 -63.87
N LEU A 9 -0.48 -3.94 -63.01
CA LEU A 9 0.88 -3.55 -63.39
C LEU A 9 1.90 -4.53 -62.81
N PHE A 10 2.86 -4.83 -63.67
CA PHE A 10 3.78 -5.96 -63.63
C PHE A 10 4.87 -5.86 -62.56
N ILE A 11 5.29 -7.05 -62.17
CA ILE A 11 6.37 -7.46 -61.29
C ILE A 11 7.75 -6.99 -61.76
N SER A 12 8.60 -6.58 -60.81
CA SER A 12 10.06 -6.75 -60.92
C SER A 12 10.61 -7.52 -59.70
N LYS A 13 11.20 -8.68 -60.00
CA LYS A 13 12.13 -9.46 -59.16
C LYS A 13 13.53 -8.82 -59.32
N ALA A 14 14.56 -8.94 -58.49
CA ALA A 14 14.83 -9.45 -57.15
C ALA A 14 16.31 -9.08 -56.83
N THR A 15 16.71 -8.93 -55.57
CA THR A 15 17.92 -9.56 -54.97
C THR A 15 18.09 -9.19 -53.49
N PRO A 16 18.73 -10.06 -52.67
CA PRO A 16 18.70 -9.97 -51.22
C PRO A 16 19.90 -9.16 -50.70
N PHE A 17 19.64 -8.24 -49.77
CA PHE A 17 20.71 -7.58 -49.02
C PHE A 17 20.64 -7.97 -47.54
N ALA A 18 21.59 -8.85 -47.20
CA ALA A 18 22.29 -9.03 -45.94
C ALA A 18 21.62 -8.65 -44.61
N ASN A 19 21.58 -9.66 -43.73
CA ASN A 19 21.54 -9.58 -42.27
C ASN A 19 22.24 -8.33 -41.71
N SER A 20 21.47 -7.47 -41.06
CA SER A 20 21.99 -6.68 -39.93
C SER A 20 21.30 -7.22 -38.69
N ALA A 21 22.00 -8.11 -37.99
CA ALA A 21 21.69 -8.46 -36.62
C ALA A 21 21.78 -7.18 -35.80
N VAL A 22 20.64 -6.50 -35.61
CA VAL A 22 20.53 -5.45 -34.61
C VAL A 22 20.84 -6.14 -33.29
N ARG A 23 22.05 -5.88 -32.80
CA ARG A 23 22.55 -6.31 -31.50
C ARG A 23 21.47 -5.97 -30.49
N GLN A 24 20.76 -7.00 -30.04
CA GLN A 24 19.97 -6.96 -28.84
C GLN A 24 20.91 -6.46 -27.75
N THR A 25 20.73 -5.21 -27.33
CA THR A 25 21.41 -4.67 -26.15
C THR A 25 20.92 -5.51 -24.98
N ARG A 26 21.70 -6.53 -24.68
CA ARG A 26 21.63 -7.38 -23.52
C ARG A 26 21.85 -6.49 -22.30
N PHE A 27 20.76 -5.92 -21.78
CA PHE A 27 20.75 -5.39 -20.42
C PHE A 27 20.71 -6.59 -19.48
N MET A 28 21.90 -7.08 -19.12
CA MET A 28 22.09 -7.93 -17.95
C MET A 28 22.88 -7.15 -16.91
N SER A 29 22.17 -6.63 -15.91
CA SER A 29 22.60 -6.58 -14.52
C SER A 29 21.42 -6.09 -13.68
N SER A 30 20.57 -7.03 -13.24
CA SER A 30 19.59 -6.78 -12.20
C SER A 30 20.32 -6.71 -10.86
N SER A 31 20.85 -5.54 -10.54
CA SER A 31 21.03 -5.11 -9.15
C SER A 31 20.05 -3.95 -8.93
N GLN A 32 18.77 -4.27 -8.90
CA GLN A 32 17.81 -3.37 -8.28
C GLN A 32 18.07 -3.48 -6.79
N ALA A 33 18.72 -2.45 -6.23
CA ALA A 33 18.76 -2.26 -4.79
C ALA A 33 17.32 -2.31 -4.28
N ALA A 34 17.10 -3.00 -3.15
CA ALA A 34 15.78 -3.03 -2.53
C ALA A 34 15.26 -1.59 -2.41
N PRO A 35 14.07 -1.29 -2.94
CA PRO A 35 13.52 0.04 -2.87
C PRO A 35 13.29 0.38 -1.40
N LYS A 36 13.74 1.56 -0.98
CA LYS A 36 13.68 1.96 0.43
C LYS A 36 12.34 2.65 0.70
N PRO A 37 11.47 2.11 1.58
CA PRO A 37 10.16 2.67 1.89
C PRO A 37 10.24 3.88 2.84
N ASP A 38 11.36 4.59 2.86
CA ASP A 38 11.77 5.48 3.95
C ASP A 38 10.67 6.47 4.34
N SER A 39 9.99 7.13 3.40
CA SER A 39 8.94 8.12 3.73
C SER A 39 7.64 7.52 4.29
N LEU A 40 7.38 6.23 4.06
CA LEU A 40 6.18 5.54 4.54
C LEU A 40 6.35 5.02 5.97
N LEU A 41 7.60 4.83 6.40
CA LEU A 41 7.90 4.23 7.69
C LEU A 41 7.61 5.18 8.85
N VAL A 42 7.15 4.61 9.96
CA VAL A 42 6.94 5.34 11.23
C VAL A 42 8.20 6.10 11.67
N SER A 43 9.40 5.56 11.41
CA SER A 43 10.68 6.22 11.75
C SER A 43 10.87 7.59 11.09
N ASN A 44 10.19 7.84 9.96
CA ASN A 44 10.35 9.05 9.16
C ASN A 44 9.02 9.81 9.02
N GLY A 45 8.11 9.66 9.99
CA GLY A 45 6.82 10.37 10.03
C GLY A 45 5.72 9.75 9.17
N GLY A 46 5.96 8.56 8.61
CA GLY A 46 4.92 7.76 7.98
C GLY A 46 4.11 6.95 9.02
N ARG A 47 3.32 5.99 8.54
CA ARG A 47 2.41 5.17 9.37
C ARG A 47 2.52 3.67 9.10
N TRP A 48 3.46 3.26 8.25
CA TRP A 48 3.75 1.86 7.95
C TRP A 48 4.90 1.34 8.81
N THR A 49 4.81 0.07 9.18
CA THR A 49 5.86 -0.63 9.91
C THR A 49 6.48 -1.67 9.00
N LEU A 50 7.81 -1.74 8.98
CA LEU A 50 8.54 -2.81 8.32
C LEU A 50 8.53 -4.04 9.23
N THR A 51 8.29 -5.24 8.68
CA THR A 51 8.39 -6.47 9.47
C THR A 51 9.81 -6.70 9.98
N ALA A 52 9.95 -7.48 11.06
CA ALA A 52 11.26 -7.78 11.66
C ALA A 52 12.25 -8.37 10.65
N ASP A 53 11.76 -9.17 9.70
CA ASP A 53 12.56 -9.78 8.64
C ASP A 53 12.87 -8.82 7.47
N GLY A 54 12.28 -7.62 7.45
CA GLY A 54 12.47 -6.64 6.38
C GLY A 54 11.76 -6.96 5.06
N GLU A 55 10.90 -7.98 5.05
CA GLU A 55 10.31 -8.54 3.83
C GLU A 55 8.90 -8.03 3.51
N ALA A 56 8.28 -7.26 4.40
CA ALA A 56 6.91 -6.79 4.23
C ALA A 56 6.64 -5.46 4.93
N LEU A 57 5.65 -4.72 4.45
CA LEU A 57 5.11 -3.51 5.07
C LEU A 57 3.74 -3.80 5.67
N GLU A 58 3.51 -3.35 6.89
CA GLU A 58 2.28 -3.59 7.65
C GLU A 58 1.68 -2.29 8.18
N ARG A 59 0.35 -2.18 8.13
CA ARG A 59 -0.40 -1.08 8.72
C ARG A 59 -1.86 -1.45 8.97
N SER A 60 -2.43 -0.88 10.04
CA SER A 60 -3.88 -0.93 10.32
C SER A 60 -4.55 0.39 9.94
N PHE A 61 -5.73 0.29 9.34
CA PHE A 61 -6.61 1.40 8.97
C PHE A 61 -7.91 1.30 9.75
N LYS A 62 -8.37 2.40 10.33
CA LYS A 62 -9.61 2.45 11.11
C LYS A 62 -10.55 3.51 10.54
N PHE A 63 -11.84 3.19 10.45
CA PHE A 63 -12.85 4.12 9.94
C PHE A 63 -14.03 4.21 10.91
N LYS A 64 -14.95 5.14 10.63
CA LYS A 64 -16.13 5.35 11.49
C LYS A 64 -17.08 4.16 11.54
N THR A 65 -17.25 3.44 10.43
CA THR A 65 -18.22 2.34 10.30
C THR A 65 -17.67 1.21 9.43
N PHE A 66 -18.24 0.00 9.58
CA PHE A 66 -17.94 -1.14 8.71
C PHE A 66 -18.11 -0.80 7.21
N THR A 67 -19.17 -0.08 6.84
CA THR A 67 -19.42 0.29 5.44
C THR A 67 -18.29 1.16 4.88
N LYS A 68 -17.81 2.14 5.66
CA LYS A 68 -16.67 2.99 5.23
C LYS A 68 -15.39 2.21 5.06
N THR A 69 -15.12 1.28 5.98
CA THR A 69 -13.99 0.35 5.86
C THR A 69 -14.11 -0.50 4.60
N TRP A 70 -15.30 -1.01 4.29
CA TRP A 70 -15.54 -1.83 3.10
C TRP A 70 -15.42 -1.03 1.79
N ASP A 71 -15.86 0.23 1.76
CA ASP A 71 -15.68 1.13 0.61
C ASP A 71 -14.19 1.33 0.31
N PHE A 72 -13.39 1.60 1.36
CA PHE A 72 -11.93 1.68 1.24
C PHE A 72 -11.33 0.37 0.72
N MET A 73 -11.70 -0.77 1.31
CA MET A 73 -11.21 -2.09 0.88
C MET A 73 -11.56 -2.40 -0.59
N THR A 74 -12.74 -1.98 -1.05
CA THR A 74 -13.18 -2.13 -2.44
C THR A 74 -12.32 -1.29 -3.38
N ALA A 75 -12.01 -0.05 -2.99
CA ALA A 75 -11.11 0.81 -3.76
C ALA A 75 -9.69 0.24 -3.84
N VAL A 76 -9.15 -0.27 -2.72
CA VAL A 76 -7.85 -0.96 -2.69
C VAL A 76 -7.88 -2.18 -3.62
N SER A 77 -8.95 -2.99 -3.59
CA SER A 77 -9.08 -4.17 -4.45
C SER A 77 -9.03 -3.83 -5.94
N LEU A 78 -9.58 -2.68 -6.35
CA LEU A 78 -9.48 -2.20 -7.73
C LEU A 78 -8.03 -1.88 -8.11
N GLN A 79 -7.28 -1.28 -7.20
CA GLN A 79 -5.85 -1.00 -7.40
C GLN A 79 -5.02 -2.29 -7.46
N CYS A 80 -5.33 -3.27 -6.62
CA CYS A 80 -4.70 -4.60 -6.69
C CYS A 80 -4.84 -5.21 -8.09
N LYS A 81 -6.03 -5.10 -8.69
CA LYS A 81 -6.31 -5.59 -10.05
C LYS A 81 -5.50 -4.84 -11.12
N ILE A 82 -5.39 -3.51 -11.01
CA ILE A 82 -4.62 -2.68 -11.97
C ILE A 82 -3.13 -3.01 -11.91
N HIS A 83 -2.59 -3.16 -10.69
CA HIS A 83 -1.16 -3.42 -10.46
C HIS A 83 -0.78 -4.91 -10.53
N ASN A 84 -1.79 -5.79 -10.65
CA ASN A 84 -1.65 -7.25 -10.58
C ASN A 84 -0.80 -7.68 -9.38
N HIS A 85 -1.16 -7.19 -8.19
CA HIS A 85 -0.46 -7.41 -6.93
C HIS A 85 -1.46 -7.34 -5.78
N HIS A 86 -1.43 -8.31 -4.88
CA HIS A 86 -2.49 -8.49 -3.88
C HIS A 86 -1.88 -8.49 -2.47
N PRO A 87 -2.55 -7.87 -1.48
CA PRO A 87 -2.07 -7.86 -0.13
C PRO A 87 -2.47 -9.13 0.62
N GLU A 88 -1.82 -9.36 1.75
CA GLU A 88 -2.39 -10.12 2.83
C GLU A 88 -3.18 -9.15 3.72
N TRP A 89 -4.45 -9.43 4.02
CA TRP A 89 -5.23 -8.54 4.88
C TRP A 89 -6.21 -9.30 5.79
N SER A 90 -6.62 -8.64 6.86
CA SER A 90 -7.69 -9.10 7.73
C SER A 90 -8.57 -7.92 8.12
N ASN A 91 -9.88 -8.15 8.26
CA ASN A 91 -10.83 -7.11 8.60
C ASN A 91 -11.67 -7.51 9.82
N VAL A 92 -11.75 -6.61 10.80
CA VAL A 92 -12.60 -6.75 11.98
C VAL A 92 -13.44 -5.48 12.11
N TYR A 93 -14.72 -5.59 11.77
CA TYR A 93 -15.68 -4.47 11.78
C TYR A 93 -15.14 -3.24 11.03
N ASN A 94 -14.78 -2.17 11.74
CA ASN A 94 -14.35 -0.89 11.17
C ASN A 94 -12.82 -0.76 11.06
N THR A 95 -12.07 -1.84 11.28
CA THR A 95 -10.62 -1.85 11.25
C THR A 95 -10.11 -2.91 10.28
N THR A 96 -9.24 -2.51 9.35
CA THR A 96 -8.59 -3.42 8.39
C THR A 96 -7.08 -3.36 8.58
N PHE A 97 -6.47 -4.52 8.78
CA PHE A 97 -5.03 -4.70 8.75
C PHE A 97 -4.59 -5.10 7.35
N ILE A 98 -3.55 -4.46 6.82
CA ILE A 98 -2.98 -4.74 5.50
C ILE A 98 -1.48 -5.00 5.64
N ARG A 99 -1.02 -6.09 5.04
CA ARG A 99 0.38 -6.41 4.82
C ARG A 99 0.67 -6.53 3.32
N TRP A 100 1.66 -5.79 2.87
CA TRP A 100 2.20 -5.88 1.50
C TRP A 100 3.52 -6.62 1.51
N THR A 101 3.61 -7.67 0.70
CA THR A 101 4.82 -8.44 0.43
C THR A 101 4.76 -9.04 -0.97
N THR A 102 5.92 -9.32 -1.54
CA THR A 102 6.03 -10.02 -2.82
C THR A 102 6.43 -11.47 -2.59
N HIS A 103 5.64 -12.41 -3.13
CA HIS A 103 5.92 -13.84 -2.98
C HIS A 103 7.08 -14.32 -3.86
N VAL A 104 7.28 -13.70 -5.04
CA VAL A 104 8.32 -14.11 -6.01
C VAL A 104 8.93 -12.90 -6.74
N PRO A 105 10.25 -12.65 -6.60
CA PRO A 105 11.11 -13.18 -5.54
C PRO A 105 10.57 -12.77 -4.16
N LYS A 106 10.79 -13.61 -3.15
CA LYS A 106 10.31 -13.37 -1.79
C LYS A 106 10.92 -12.07 -1.24
N GLY A 107 10.08 -11.20 -0.69
CA GLY A 107 10.51 -9.99 0.02
C GLY A 107 9.75 -8.74 -0.40
N LEU A 108 10.24 -7.59 0.06
CA LEU A 108 9.64 -6.30 -0.25
C LEU A 108 10.04 -5.84 -1.67
N SER A 109 9.08 -5.39 -2.46
CA SER A 109 9.30 -4.86 -3.80
C SER A 109 8.75 -3.44 -3.99
N GLU A 110 9.02 -2.85 -5.15
CA GLU A 110 8.50 -1.52 -5.52
C GLU A 110 6.96 -1.51 -5.59
N LYS A 111 6.35 -2.65 -5.93
CA LYS A 111 4.89 -2.78 -5.99
C LYS A 111 4.26 -2.63 -4.61
N ASP A 112 4.90 -3.21 -3.59
CA ASP A 112 4.46 -3.13 -2.20
C ASP A 112 4.47 -1.68 -1.72
N ILE A 113 5.54 -0.94 -2.01
CA ILE A 113 5.70 0.47 -1.63
C ILE A 113 4.69 1.36 -2.36
N ASN A 114 4.48 1.14 -3.66
CA ASN A 114 3.53 1.89 -4.45
C ASN A 114 2.09 1.70 -3.93
N LEU A 115 1.69 0.44 -3.74
CA LEU A 115 0.34 0.13 -3.25
C LEU A 115 0.13 0.60 -1.80
N ALA A 116 1.17 0.54 -0.95
CA ALA A 116 1.13 1.15 0.38
C ALA A 116 0.87 2.67 0.31
N SER A 117 1.55 3.39 -0.59
CA SER A 117 1.30 4.83 -0.81
C SER A 117 -0.09 5.13 -1.37
N ILE A 118 -0.63 4.24 -2.23
CA ILE A 118 -1.99 4.36 -2.74
C ILE A 118 -3.00 4.15 -1.60
N CYS A 119 -2.78 3.15 -0.73
CA CYS A 119 -3.60 2.94 0.46
C CYS A 119 -3.64 4.19 1.35
N ASP A 120 -2.53 4.89 1.54
CA ASP A 120 -2.50 6.14 2.32
C ASP A 120 -3.36 7.25 1.70
N SER A 121 -3.34 7.36 0.37
CA SER A 121 -4.15 8.35 -0.35
C SER A 121 -5.64 8.01 -0.25
N LEU A 122 -6.00 6.75 -0.50
CA LEU A 122 -7.37 6.26 -0.37
C LEU A 122 -7.89 6.41 1.07
N ALA A 123 -7.07 6.07 2.06
CA ALA A 123 -7.45 6.20 3.47
C ALA A 123 -7.84 7.65 3.83
N ARG A 124 -7.08 8.63 3.34
CA ARG A 124 -7.43 10.06 3.50
C ARG A 124 -8.76 10.39 2.82
N ASP A 125 -8.96 9.95 1.59
CA ASP A 125 -10.18 10.23 0.81
C ASP A 125 -11.43 9.60 1.46
N PHE A 126 -11.29 8.41 2.06
CA PHE A 126 -12.38 7.72 2.75
C PHE A 126 -12.61 8.17 4.20
N GLY A 127 -11.78 9.09 4.71
CA GLY A 127 -11.90 9.64 6.06
C GLY A 127 -11.46 8.64 7.14
N GLU A 128 -10.26 8.10 7.01
CA GLU A 128 -9.60 7.32 8.05
C GLU A 128 -9.57 8.11 9.38
N LEU A 129 -9.86 7.41 10.47
CA LEU A 129 -9.72 7.94 11.82
C LEU A 129 -8.26 7.78 12.25
N GLU A 130 -7.67 8.85 12.77
CA GLU A 130 -6.37 8.77 13.38
C GLU A 130 -6.42 7.82 14.60
N PRO A 131 -5.34 7.06 14.86
CA PRO A 131 -5.26 6.31 16.09
C PRO A 131 -5.27 7.34 17.22
N GLU A 132 -6.36 7.35 18.00
CA GLU A 132 -6.39 8.08 19.27
C GLU A 132 -5.15 7.64 20.05
N PRO A 133 -4.25 8.56 20.43
CA PRO A 133 -3.16 8.19 21.31
C PRO A 133 -3.82 7.56 22.54
N GLU A 134 -3.28 6.44 23.01
CA GLU A 134 -3.74 5.77 24.22
C GLU A 134 -3.50 6.64 25.47
N THR A 135 -4.23 7.74 25.58
CA THR A 135 -4.31 8.65 26.71
C THR A 135 -5.69 8.51 27.31
N SER A 136 -5.99 7.36 27.93
CA SER A 136 -7.19 7.27 28.77
C SER A 136 -7.01 6.47 30.05
N SER A 137 -5.79 6.08 30.41
CA SER A 137 -5.50 5.43 31.69
C SER A 137 -4.66 6.30 32.64
N CYS A 138 -3.86 7.25 32.12
CA CYS A 138 -2.97 8.05 32.96
C CYS A 138 -3.66 9.28 33.58
N GLU A 139 -4.58 9.95 32.87
CA GLU A 139 -5.26 11.15 33.38
C GLU A 139 -6.28 10.84 34.49
N MET A 140 -6.90 9.65 34.47
CA MET A 140 -7.81 9.19 35.53
C MET A 140 -7.07 8.83 36.83
N ARG A 141 -5.74 8.65 36.80
CA ARG A 141 -4.94 8.35 38.00
C ARG A 141 -4.62 9.62 38.80
N GLY A 142 -4.45 10.76 38.13
CA GLY A 142 -4.18 12.04 38.79
C GLY A 142 -5.35 12.53 39.66
N LEU A 143 -6.59 12.28 39.24
CA LEU A 143 -7.79 12.66 39.99
C LEU A 143 -8.00 11.84 41.27
N ALA A 144 -7.55 10.58 41.30
CA ALA A 144 -7.67 9.72 42.49
C ALA A 144 -6.66 10.11 43.58
N ASP A 145 -5.47 10.59 43.20
CA ASP A 145 -4.41 10.97 44.13
C ASP A 145 -4.69 12.32 44.84
N GLU A 146 -5.48 13.22 44.23
CA GLU A 146 -5.90 14.47 44.89
C GLU A 146 -6.99 14.25 45.95
N VAL A 147 -7.90 13.29 45.77
CA VAL A 147 -8.99 13.01 46.73
C VAL A 147 -8.49 12.42 48.05
N VAL A 148 -7.29 11.82 48.08
CA VAL A 148 -6.71 11.23 49.30
C VAL A 148 -6.08 12.28 50.24
N LYS A 149 -5.78 13.50 49.75
CA LYS A 149 -5.10 14.52 50.55
C LYS A 149 -5.96 15.16 51.65
N ASP A 150 -7.28 15.11 51.54
CA ASP A 150 -8.19 15.73 52.53
C ASP A 150 -8.87 14.71 53.46
N GLY A 151 -8.22 13.56 53.68
CA GLY A 151 -8.67 12.47 54.56
C GLY A 151 -8.65 12.76 56.07
N SER A 152 -9.15 13.92 56.52
CA SER A 152 -9.53 14.14 57.92
C SER A 152 -10.82 13.39 58.24
N CYS A 153 -10.76 12.06 58.28
CA CYS A 153 -11.91 11.18 58.49
C CYS A 153 -11.83 10.34 59.78
N CYS A 154 -11.22 10.89 60.84
CA CYS A 154 -11.22 10.30 62.17
C CYS A 154 -11.64 11.32 63.23
N VAL A 155 -12.95 11.44 63.45
CA VAL A 155 -13.50 12.07 64.67
C VAL A 155 -13.27 11.10 65.83
N LYS A 156 -12.47 11.49 66.83
CA LYS A 156 -12.34 10.73 68.08
C LYS A 156 -13.58 10.99 68.94
N LYS A 157 -14.19 9.91 69.44
CA LYS A 157 -15.24 9.92 70.47
C LYS A 157 -14.66 10.30 71.84
#